data_AF-A0A831XUJ6-F1
#
_entry.id   AF-A0A831XUJ6-F1
#
_cell.length_a   1.000
_cell.length_b   1.000
_cell.length_c   1.000
_cell.angle_alpha   90.00
_cell.angle_beta   90.00
_cell.angle_gamma   90.00
#
_symmetry.space_group_name_H-M   'P 1'
#
loop_
_entity.id
_entity.type
_entity.pdbx_description
1 polymer ?
#
loop_
_entity_poly.entity_id
_entity_poly.type
_entity_poly.pdbx_seq_one_letter_code
_entity_poly.pdbx_strand_id
1 'polypeptide(L)'
;MERSCKRLVKEAKYLWTFVDAEGVEPTNNAVERAVRPGVQWRKGSLGTHSAARSRFVEGIMTAAATCKQHDRNVSEYITQACVARLPGRPDPSLLPVSTEILAQVA
;
A
#
# COMPACT_ATOMS: atom_id res chain seq x y z
N MET A 1 20.94 -26.31 -1.02
CA MET A 1 21.14 -25.63 -2.32
C MET A 1 20.10 -26.07 -3.35
N GLU A 2 19.86 -27.38 -3.53
CA GLU A 2 18.91 -27.94 -4.51
C GLU A 2 17.47 -27.37 -4.43
N ARG A 3 16.96 -27.12 -3.23
CA ARG A 3 15.61 -26.59 -2.99
C ARG A 3 15.44 -25.13 -3.47
N SER A 4 16.51 -24.34 -3.43
CA SER A 4 16.51 -22.96 -3.91
C SER A 4 16.51 -22.90 -5.43
N CYS A 5 17.31 -23.73 -6.10
CA CYS A 5 17.33 -23.81 -7.56
C CYS A 5 15.98 -24.25 -8.13
N LYS A 6 15.34 -25.26 -7.52
CA LYS A 6 14.00 -25.73 -7.92
C LYS A 6 12.94 -24.61 -7.81
N ARG A 7 13.02 -23.76 -6.78
CA ARG A 7 12.14 -22.59 -6.64
C ARG A 7 12.40 -21.52 -7.68
N LEU A 8 13.67 -21.21 -7.96
CA LEU A 8 14.02 -20.22 -8.98
C LEU A 8 13.54 -20.64 -10.37
N VAL A 9 13.70 -21.92 -10.72
CA VAL A 9 13.17 -22.45 -11.99
C VAL A 9 11.65 -22.35 -12.04
N LYS A 10 10.95 -22.69 -10.95
CA LYS A 10 9.48 -22.58 -10.87
C LYS A 10 8.98 -21.14 -11.08
N GLU A 11 9.66 -20.17 -10.50
CA GLU A 11 9.28 -18.75 -10.54
C GLU A 11 9.97 -17.97 -11.67
N ALA A 12 10.70 -18.64 -12.56
CA ALA A 12 11.57 -18.00 -13.56
C ALA A 12 10.84 -16.95 -14.43
N LYS A 13 9.57 -17.19 -14.75
CA LYS A 13 8.72 -16.26 -15.52
C LYS A 13 8.49 -14.89 -14.86
N TYR A 14 8.69 -14.78 -13.54
CA TYR A 14 8.52 -13.52 -12.81
C TYR A 14 9.85 -12.81 -12.52
N LEU A 15 10.99 -13.49 -12.72
CA LEU A 15 12.31 -12.93 -12.44
C LEU A 15 12.72 -11.86 -13.46
N TRP A 16 12.18 -11.95 -14.68
CA TRP A 16 12.59 -11.14 -15.83
C TRP A 16 11.50 -10.21 -16.35
N THR A 17 10.46 -9.93 -15.56
CA THR A 17 9.33 -9.07 -15.97
C THR A 17 9.78 -7.70 -16.49
N PHE A 18 10.89 -7.17 -15.97
CA PHE A 18 11.48 -5.89 -16.42
C PHE A 18 12.05 -5.92 -17.85
N VAL A 19 12.29 -7.11 -18.42
CA VAL A 19 12.73 -7.26 -19.81
C VAL A 19 11.55 -7.02 -20.76
N ASP A 20 10.36 -7.49 -20.37
CA ASP A 20 9.17 -7.45 -21.22
C ASP A 20 8.28 -6.23 -20.97
N ALA A 21 8.38 -5.60 -19.78
CA ALA A 21 7.54 -4.48 -19.36
C ALA A 21 8.37 -3.23 -19.04
N GLU A 22 8.21 -2.21 -19.87
CA GLU A 22 8.82 -0.89 -19.65
C GLU A 22 8.36 -0.27 -18.32
N GLY A 23 9.29 0.37 -17.61
CA GLY A 23 9.04 1.01 -16.31
C GLY A 23 9.02 0.07 -15.10
N VAL A 24 9.17 -1.24 -15.30
CA VAL A 24 9.37 -2.18 -14.19
C VAL A 24 10.85 -2.24 -13.84
N GLU A 25 11.19 -1.93 -12.58
CA GLU A 25 12.56 -2.02 -12.09
C GLU A 25 13.04 -3.48 -12.00
N PRO A 26 14.33 -3.78 -12.26
CA PRO A 26 14.91 -5.13 -12.11
C PRO A 26 15.11 -5.53 -10.63
N THR A 27 14.42 -4.89 -9.69
CA THR A 27 14.56 -5.11 -8.26
C THR A 27 13.21 -5.16 -7.55
N ASN A 28 13.12 -5.93 -6.47
CA ASN A 28 11.92 -6.00 -5.64
C ASN A 28 11.80 -4.83 -4.63
N ASN A 29 12.66 -3.81 -4.75
CA ASN A 29 12.79 -2.75 -3.75
C ASN A 29 11.49 -1.99 -3.50
N ALA A 30 10.71 -1.72 -4.54
CA ALA A 30 9.44 -1.00 -4.41
C ALA A 30 8.44 -1.77 -3.52
N VAL A 31 8.27 -3.06 -3.80
CA VAL A 31 7.38 -3.95 -3.03
C VAL A 31 7.91 -4.16 -1.62
N GLU A 32 9.22 -4.39 -1.46
CA GLU A 32 9.84 -4.57 -0.15
C GLU A 32 9.69 -3.33 0.73
N ARG A 33 9.92 -2.13 0.17
CA ARG A 33 9.69 -0.87 0.88
C ARG A 33 8.22 -0.68 1.25
N ALA A 34 7.30 -1.08 0.39
CA ALA A 34 5.86 -0.97 0.66
C ALA A 34 5.41 -1.90 1.80
N VAL A 35 5.90 -3.15 1.85
CA VAL A 35 5.48 -4.14 2.87
C VAL A 35 6.25 -4.00 4.20
N ARG A 36 7.47 -3.46 4.17
CA ARG A 36 8.36 -3.38 5.34
C ARG A 36 7.74 -2.71 6.58
N PRO A 37 6.98 -1.61 6.50
CA PRO A 37 6.31 -1.03 7.66
C PRO A 37 5.38 -2.01 8.38
N GLY A 38 4.58 -2.78 7.62
CA GLY A 38 3.69 -3.80 8.20
C GLY A 38 4.44 -4.94 8.86
N VAL A 39 5.56 -5.39 8.27
CA VAL A 39 6.44 -6.42 8.85
C VAL A 39 7.09 -5.94 10.15
N GLN A 40 7.62 -4.71 10.15
CA GLN A 40 8.25 -4.12 11.33
C GLN A 40 7.25 -3.93 12.47
N TRP A 41 6.05 -3.41 12.16
CA TRP A 41 4.96 -3.27 13.12
C TRP A 41 4.56 -4.63 13.70
N ARG A 42 4.31 -5.64 12.86
CA ARG A 42 3.92 -6.98 13.34
C ARG A 42 4.99 -7.57 14.25
N LYS A 43 6.27 -7.38 13.92
CA LYS A 43 7.39 -7.87 14.73
C LYS A 43 7.49 -7.14 16.07
N GLY A 44 7.30 -5.83 16.10
CA GLY A 44 7.39 -5.02 17.32
C GLY A 44 6.16 -5.12 18.23
N SER A 45 4.97 -5.29 17.65
CA SER A 45 3.68 -5.26 18.35
C SER A 45 3.03 -6.63 18.50
N LEU A 46 3.69 -7.72 18.05
CA LEU A 46 3.17 -9.11 18.04
C LEU A 46 1.91 -9.33 17.19
N GLY A 47 1.50 -8.35 16.39
CA GLY A 47 0.35 -8.45 15.51
C GLY A 47 -0.99 -8.23 16.23
N THR A 48 -2.04 -8.85 15.70
CA THR A 48 -3.42 -8.73 16.20
C THR A 48 -3.95 -10.10 16.66
N HIS A 49 -4.83 -10.11 17.66
CA HIS A 49 -5.47 -11.34 18.18
C HIS A 49 -6.97 -11.43 17.84
N SER A 50 -7.45 -10.61 16.90
CA SER A 50 -8.87 -10.57 16.52
C SER A 50 -9.02 -10.02 15.11
N ALA A 51 -9.99 -10.54 14.35
CA ALA A 51 -10.30 -10.08 13.00
C ALA A 51 -10.59 -8.57 12.94
N ALA A 52 -11.34 -8.03 13.91
CA ALA A 52 -11.65 -6.59 13.98
C ALA A 52 -10.38 -5.72 14.06
N ARG A 53 -9.44 -6.08 14.96
CA ARG A 53 -8.14 -5.38 15.03
C ARG A 53 -7.30 -5.57 13.77
N SER A 54 -7.35 -6.73 13.13
CA SER A 54 -6.66 -6.94 11.85
C SER A 54 -7.16 -5.97 10.78
N ARG A 55 -8.48 -5.81 10.65
CA ARG A 55 -9.09 -4.85 9.72
C ARG A 55 -8.73 -3.41 10.04
N PHE A 56 -8.68 -3.06 11.33
CA PHE A 56 -8.23 -1.73 11.75
C PHE A 56 -6.79 -1.45 11.30
N VAL A 57 -5.86 -2.37 11.60
CA VAL A 57 -4.45 -2.21 11.21
C VAL A 57 -4.27 -2.21 9.69
N GLU A 58 -5.00 -3.07 8.98
CA GLU A 58 -5.04 -3.09 7.51
C GLU A 58 -5.44 -1.73 6.96
N GLY A 59 -6.51 -1.12 7.49
CA GLY A 59 -6.98 0.20 7.06
C GLY A 59 -5.96 1.31 7.32
N ILE A 60 -5.38 1.36 8.53
CA ILE A 60 -4.37 2.37 8.89
C ILE A 60 -3.10 2.23 8.05
N MET A 61 -2.59 1.00 7.86
CA MET A 61 -1.39 0.76 7.05
C MET A 61 -1.62 1.08 5.58
N THR A 62 -2.81 0.77 5.05
CA THR A 62 -3.19 1.14 3.68
C THR A 62 -3.23 2.65 3.52
N ALA A 63 -3.92 3.35 4.42
CA ALA A 63 -4.00 4.81 4.39
C ALA A 63 -2.60 5.46 4.47
N ALA A 64 -1.75 4.98 5.38
CA ALA A 64 -0.39 5.49 5.54
C ALA A 64 0.48 5.24 4.30
N ALA A 65 0.43 4.03 3.74
CA ALA A 65 1.19 3.67 2.54
C ALA A 65 0.77 4.51 1.34
N THR A 66 -0.53 4.61 1.08
CA THR A 66 -1.07 5.38 -0.05
C THR A 66 -0.83 6.88 0.12
N CYS A 67 -1.06 7.44 1.31
CA CYS A 67 -0.76 8.85 1.57
C CYS A 67 0.72 9.16 1.29
N LYS A 68 1.64 8.31 1.78
CA LYS A 68 3.07 8.46 1.53
C LYS A 68 3.45 8.37 0.05
N GLN A 69 2.82 7.46 -0.71
CA GLN A 69 3.05 7.33 -2.15
C GLN A 69 2.63 8.56 -2.95
N HIS A 70 1.62 9.30 -2.46
CA HIS A 70 1.08 10.49 -3.10
C HIS A 70 1.52 11.81 -2.45
N ASP A 71 2.54 11.79 -1.59
CA ASP A 71 3.02 12.97 -0.86
C ASP A 71 1.91 13.70 -0.07
N ARG A 72 0.98 12.93 0.52
CA ARG A 72 -0.12 13.44 1.35
C ARG A 72 0.16 13.22 2.83
N ASN A 73 -0.29 14.15 3.67
CA ASN A 73 -0.23 14.00 5.11
C ASN A 73 -1.25 12.96 5.61
N VAL A 74 -0.75 11.86 6.18
CA VAL A 74 -1.58 10.77 6.69
C VAL A 74 -2.48 11.19 7.86
N SER A 75 -1.98 12.06 8.75
CA SER A 75 -2.75 12.50 9.92
C SER A 75 -3.93 13.38 9.49
N GLU A 76 -3.71 14.30 8.55
CA GLU A 76 -4.78 15.12 7.98
C GLU A 76 -5.85 14.27 7.30
N TYR A 77 -5.44 13.26 6.52
CA TYR A 77 -6.38 12.34 5.88
C TYR A 77 -7.23 11.58 6.91
N ILE A 78 -6.61 11.02 7.95
CA ILE A 78 -7.33 10.29 9.01
C ILE A 78 -8.29 11.23 9.74
N THR A 79 -7.86 12.45 10.07
CA THR A 79 -8.72 13.46 10.69
C THR A 79 -9.91 13.79 9.81
N GLN A 80 -9.71 14.01 8.51
CA GLN A 80 -10.80 14.28 7.55
C GLN A 80 -11.78 13.10 7.50
N ALA A 81 -11.29 11.85 7.46
CA ALA A 81 -12.13 10.67 7.44
C ALA A 81 -12.98 10.54 8.72
N CYS A 82 -12.37 10.75 9.89
CA CYS A 82 -13.09 10.76 11.16
C CYS A 82 -14.16 11.86 11.22
N VAL A 83 -13.81 13.09 10.80
CA VAL A 83 -14.73 14.24 10.81
C VAL A 83 -15.88 14.07 9.82
N ALA A 84 -15.66 13.46 8.66
CA ALA A 84 -16.70 13.17 7.69
C ALA A 84 -17.68 12.10 8.19
N ARG A 85 -17.16 11.08 8.87
CA ARG A 85 -17.96 9.95 9.34
C ARG A 85 -18.98 10.33 10.42
N LEU A 86 -18.63 11.24 11.33
CA LEU A 86 -19.50 11.65 12.44
C LEU A 86 -20.89 12.18 12.00
N PRO A 87 -21.00 13.12 11.05
CA PRO A 87 -22.28 13.59 10.51
C PRO A 87 -22.84 12.71 9.37
N GLY A 88 -22.21 11.58 9.02
CA GLY A 88 -22.61 10.75 7.89
C GLY A 88 -22.35 11.37 6.51
N ARG A 89 -21.31 12.22 6.40
CA ARG A 89 -20.84 12.78 5.12
C ARG A 89 -20.06 11.72 4.33
N PRO A 90 -19.92 11.88 3.00
CA PRO A 90 -19.08 11.00 2.20
C PRO A 90 -17.63 11.00 2.72
N ASP A 91 -17.02 9.82 2.76
CA ASP A 91 -15.63 9.66 3.18
C ASP A 91 -14.69 10.35 2.16
N PRO A 92 -13.62 11.03 2.62
CA PRO A 92 -12.65 11.64 1.72
C PRO A 92 -11.93 10.58 0.89
N SER A 93 -11.62 10.90 -0.36
CA SER A 93 -10.85 9.98 -1.22
C SER A 93 -9.44 9.77 -0.69
N LEU A 94 -9.02 8.50 -0.61
CA LEU A 94 -7.65 8.13 -0.29
C LEU A 94 -6.68 8.41 -1.45
N LEU A 95 -7.17 8.29 -2.69
CA LEU A 95 -6.41 8.66 -3.87
C LEU A 95 -6.53 10.17 -4.10
N PRO A 96 -5.45 10.87 -4.47
CA PRO A 96 -5.56 12.25 -4.91
C PRO A 96 -6.49 12.32 -6.12
N VAL A 97 -7.35 13.35 -6.16
CA VAL A 97 -8.13 13.63 -7.37
C VAL A 97 -7.14 14.21 -8.38
N SER A 98 -6.84 13.48 -9.45
CA SER A 98 -5.96 13.97 -10.50
C SER A 98 -6.50 15.29 -11.04
N THR A 99 -5.69 16.35 -11.01
CA THR A 99 -6.04 17.67 -11.55
C THR A 99 -6.42 17.58 -13.03
N GLU A 100 -5.89 16.60 -13.76
CA GLU A 100 -6.24 16.30 -15.15
C GLU A 100 -7.71 15.91 -15.35
N ILE A 101 -8.34 15.26 -14.35
CA ILE A 101 -9.76 14.87 -14.40
C ILE A 101 -10.67 16.08 -14.17
N LEU A 102 -10.26 17.03 -13.33
CA LEU A 102 -11.03 18.25 -13.07
C LEU A 102 -10.96 19.25 -14.24
N ALA A 103 -9.88 19.25 -15.01
CA ALA A 103 -9.73 20.09 -16.21
C ALA A 103 -10.52 19.57 -17.43
N GLN A 104 -11.00 18.32 -17.41
CA GLN A 104 -11.82 17.72 -18.48
C GLN A 104 -13.33 17.81 -18.21
N VAL A 105 -13.73 18.23 -17.02
CA VAL A 105 -15.14 18.35 -16.59
C VAL A 105 -15.56 19.81 -16.37
N ALA A 106 -14.64 20.76 -16.54
CA ALA A 106 -14.88 22.21 -16.56
C ALA A 106 -14.89 22.74 -18.01
#